data_AF-A0A3Q2V450-F1
#
_entry.id   AF-A0A3Q2V450-F1
#
_cell.length_a   1.000
_cell.length_b   1.000
_cell.length_c   1.000
_cell.angle_alpha   90.00
_cell.angle_beta   90.00
_cell.angle_gamma   90.00
#
_symmetry.space_group_name_H-M   'P 1'
#
loop_
_entity.id
_entity.type
_entity.pdbx_description
1 polymer ?
#
loop_
_entity_poly.entity_id
_entity_poly.type
_entity_poly.pdbx_seq_one_letter_code
_entity_poly.pdbx_strand_id
1 'polypeptide(L)'
;MGLETALKECFTALNFFLNNRFADALALLKPWKSESMYHAMGYSSILVMQAAVTFDAKDMDAAMTSLREALQVCQRFRKKTGLMESLANLWYRQPADNLTEEEMHAELCYAEVLLQKAALTFLDESIIGFIKGGMKIRHSYQLYKDCQAMEKVTKDEEKQRSTHIHFRGGVSMGIGSFNLMLSLLPSRVLRLMEFLGFSGDREVGLSELREGATTNNLRSILSTLTLLMFQLYITVILGTADVNLSECEALLKPYCEKFPNGALMHFFSARIAVLKGNFTFVSTHDV
;
A
#
# COMPACT_ATOMS: atom_id res chain seq x y z
N MET A 1 3.47 -15.93 -17.50
CA MET A 1 3.13 -14.52 -17.82
C MET A 1 4.25 -13.62 -17.32
N GLY A 2 4.67 -12.61 -18.10
CA GLY A 2 5.76 -11.70 -17.72
C GLY A 2 5.33 -10.59 -16.76
N LEU A 3 6.29 -10.04 -16.00
CA LEU A 3 6.10 -8.97 -15.03
C LEU A 3 5.41 -7.72 -15.62
N GLU A 4 5.85 -7.27 -16.79
CA GLU A 4 5.30 -6.07 -17.45
C GLU A 4 3.83 -6.26 -17.84
N THR A 5 3.47 -7.43 -18.38
CA THR A 5 2.08 -7.78 -18.70
C THR A 5 1.23 -7.80 -17.43
N ALA A 6 1.74 -8.39 -16.35
CA ALA A 6 1.02 -8.45 -15.08
C ALA A 6 0.75 -7.07 -14.48
N LEU A 7 1.74 -6.16 -14.57
CA LEU A 7 1.57 -4.76 -14.15
C LEU A 7 0.52 -4.04 -15.00
N LYS A 8 0.54 -4.20 -16.32
CA LYS A 8 -0.46 -3.60 -17.23
C LYS A 8 -1.87 -4.09 -16.93
N GLU A 9 -2.07 -5.39 -16.78
CA GLU A 9 -3.38 -5.97 -16.45
C GLU A 9 -3.87 -5.51 -15.07
N CYS A 10 -2.99 -5.45 -14.08
CA CYS A 10 -3.34 -4.92 -12.75
C CYS A 10 -3.67 -3.42 -12.77
N PHE A 11 -3.02 -2.64 -13.62
CA PHE A 11 -3.36 -1.22 -13.82
C PHE A 11 -4.75 -1.08 -14.46
N THR A 12 -5.10 -1.95 -15.41
CA THR A 12 -6.46 -2.03 -15.98
C THR A 12 -7.49 -2.43 -14.92
N ALA A 13 -7.19 -3.44 -14.10
CA ALA A 13 -8.05 -3.84 -12.99
C ALA A 13 -8.25 -2.70 -11.98
N LEU A 14 -7.20 -1.93 -11.68
CA LEU A 14 -7.29 -0.72 -10.86
C LEU A 14 -8.21 0.33 -11.49
N ASN A 15 -8.13 0.55 -12.81
CA ASN A 15 -9.04 1.48 -13.49
C ASN A 15 -10.50 1.01 -13.43
N PHE A 16 -10.78 -0.30 -13.51
CA PHE A 16 -12.13 -0.83 -13.28
C PHE A 16 -12.57 -0.59 -11.84
N PHE A 17 -11.71 -0.89 -10.88
CA PHE A 17 -11.95 -0.68 -9.46
C PHE A 17 -12.31 0.78 -9.14
N LEU A 18 -11.52 1.75 -9.63
CA LEU A 18 -11.74 3.17 -9.40
C LEU A 18 -13.00 3.72 -10.09
N ASN A 19 -13.52 3.00 -11.10
CA ASN A 19 -14.81 3.24 -11.74
C ASN A 19 -15.96 2.41 -11.14
N ASN A 20 -15.81 1.88 -9.93
CA ASN A 20 -16.79 1.04 -9.23
C ASN A 20 -17.14 -0.29 -9.95
N ARG A 21 -16.36 -0.69 -10.96
CA ARG A 21 -16.53 -1.94 -11.71
C ARG A 21 -15.77 -3.09 -11.04
N PHE A 22 -16.09 -3.36 -9.77
CA PHE A 22 -15.38 -4.36 -8.95
C PHE A 22 -15.43 -5.78 -9.54
N ALA A 23 -16.58 -6.18 -10.10
CA ALA A 23 -16.74 -7.49 -10.71
C ALA A 23 -15.79 -7.69 -11.92
N ASP A 24 -15.65 -6.68 -12.77
CA ASP A 24 -14.75 -6.72 -13.92
C ASP A 24 -13.28 -6.74 -13.51
N ALA A 25 -12.92 -5.96 -12.48
CA ALA A 25 -11.59 -6.01 -11.90
C ALA A 25 -11.25 -7.41 -11.37
N LEU A 26 -12.14 -8.03 -10.60
CA LEU A 26 -11.95 -9.37 -10.08
C LEU A 26 -11.92 -10.43 -11.20
N ALA A 27 -12.78 -10.31 -12.21
CA ALA A 27 -12.83 -11.22 -13.35
C ALA A 27 -11.52 -11.19 -14.17
N LEU A 28 -10.93 -10.00 -14.35
CA LEU A 28 -9.63 -9.85 -15.01
C LEU A 28 -8.50 -10.49 -14.21
N LEU A 29 -8.51 -10.34 -12.87
CA LEU A 29 -7.40 -10.80 -12.03
C LEU A 29 -7.45 -12.30 -11.69
N LYS A 30 -8.66 -12.86 -11.57
CA LYS A 30 -8.91 -14.22 -11.08
C LYS A 30 -8.16 -15.34 -11.85
N PRO A 31 -8.06 -15.34 -13.19
CA PRO A 31 -7.40 -16.42 -13.93
C PRO A 31 -5.94 -16.60 -13.55
N TRP A 32 -5.26 -15.51 -13.18
CA TRP A 32 -3.82 -15.48 -12.95
C TRP A 32 -3.42 -15.38 -11.49
N LYS A 33 -4.40 -15.32 -10.56
CA LYS A 33 -4.13 -15.09 -9.12
C LYS A 33 -3.22 -16.15 -8.49
N SER A 34 -3.11 -17.33 -9.08
CA SER A 34 -2.26 -18.44 -8.58
C SER A 34 -0.88 -18.50 -9.22
N GLU A 35 -0.65 -17.74 -10.30
CA GLU A 35 0.55 -17.81 -11.13
C GLU A 35 1.33 -16.49 -11.18
N SER A 36 0.72 -15.37 -10.80
CA SER A 36 1.33 -14.04 -10.88
C SER A 36 1.20 -13.29 -9.56
N MET A 37 2.33 -12.82 -9.02
CA MET A 37 2.38 -12.09 -7.74
C MET A 37 1.45 -10.86 -7.74
N TYR A 38 1.41 -10.11 -8.84
CA TYR A 38 0.62 -8.90 -8.98
C TYR A 38 -0.88 -9.18 -9.05
N HIS A 39 -1.27 -10.23 -9.78
CA HIS A 39 -2.65 -10.66 -9.84
C HIS A 39 -3.15 -11.20 -8.50
N ALA A 40 -2.31 -12.00 -7.82
CA ALA A 40 -2.61 -12.50 -6.49
C ALA A 40 -2.81 -11.36 -5.48
N MET A 41 -1.88 -10.41 -5.46
CA MET A 41 -1.91 -9.22 -4.62
C MET A 41 -3.10 -8.32 -4.94
N GLY A 42 -3.36 -8.01 -6.22
CA GLY A 42 -4.47 -7.17 -6.63
C GLY A 42 -5.82 -7.80 -6.32
N TYR A 43 -5.99 -9.09 -6.61
CA TYR A 43 -7.23 -9.82 -6.34
C TYR A 43 -7.52 -9.85 -4.83
N SER A 44 -6.53 -10.20 -4.02
CA SER A 44 -6.67 -10.23 -2.56
C SER A 44 -6.92 -8.83 -1.97
N SER A 45 -6.29 -7.78 -2.51
CA SER A 45 -6.51 -6.39 -2.09
C SER A 45 -7.96 -5.92 -2.28
N ILE A 46 -8.58 -6.29 -3.41
CA ILE A 46 -9.98 -5.96 -3.67
C ILE A 46 -10.89 -6.69 -2.67
N LEU A 47 -10.64 -7.97 -2.40
CA LEU A 47 -11.40 -8.73 -1.39
C LEU A 47 -11.23 -8.16 0.03
N VAL A 48 -10.03 -7.70 0.40
CA VAL A 48 -9.77 -7.02 1.67
C VAL A 48 -10.64 -5.76 1.78
N MET A 49 -10.73 -4.97 0.72
CA MET A 49 -11.56 -3.78 0.74
C MET A 49 -13.05 -4.11 0.83
N GLN A 50 -13.52 -5.16 0.14
CA GLN A 50 -14.90 -5.64 0.31
C GLN A 50 -15.18 -6.05 1.75
N ALA A 51 -14.31 -6.87 2.34
CA ALA A 51 -14.43 -7.32 3.71
C ALA A 51 -14.41 -6.15 4.72
N ALA A 52 -13.58 -5.13 4.48
CA ALA A 52 -13.51 -3.94 5.32
C ALA A 52 -14.74 -3.02 5.19
N VAL A 53 -15.48 -3.08 4.09
CA VAL A 53 -16.70 -2.29 3.89
C VAL A 53 -17.93 -3.04 4.42
N THR A 54 -18.02 -4.35 4.18
CA THR A 54 -19.18 -5.15 4.60
C THR A 54 -19.12 -5.58 6.06
N PHE A 55 -17.91 -5.76 6.60
CA PHE A 55 -17.66 -6.39 7.90
C PHE A 55 -18.36 -7.76 8.03
N ASP A 56 -18.67 -8.43 6.92
CA ASP A 56 -19.29 -9.75 6.91
C ASP A 56 -18.23 -10.84 7.15
N ALA A 57 -18.53 -11.79 8.04
CA ALA A 57 -17.61 -12.85 8.41
C ALA A 57 -17.16 -13.70 7.19
N LYS A 58 -18.05 -13.94 6.22
CA LYS A 58 -17.72 -14.70 5.01
C LYS A 58 -16.75 -13.94 4.11
N ASP A 59 -16.95 -12.63 3.97
CA ASP A 59 -16.06 -11.77 3.19
C ASP A 59 -14.68 -11.68 3.86
N MET A 60 -14.65 -11.56 5.19
CA MET A 60 -13.43 -11.58 5.99
C MET A 60 -12.64 -12.89 5.83
N ASP A 61 -13.32 -14.04 5.90
CA ASP A 61 -12.72 -15.36 5.69
C ASP A 61 -12.20 -15.56 4.26
N ALA A 62 -12.96 -15.09 3.26
CA ALA A 62 -12.57 -15.13 1.86
C ALA A 62 -11.33 -14.26 1.61
N ALA A 63 -11.29 -13.04 2.15
CA ALA A 63 -10.15 -12.14 2.05
C ALA A 63 -8.91 -12.75 2.74
N MET A 64 -9.05 -13.27 3.97
CA MET A 64 -7.94 -13.92 4.67
C MET A 64 -7.40 -15.15 3.96
N THR A 65 -8.28 -15.95 3.35
CA THR A 65 -7.87 -17.10 2.53
C THR A 65 -7.09 -16.64 1.30
N SER A 66 -7.62 -15.65 0.57
CA SER A 66 -6.95 -15.10 -0.60
C SER A 66 -5.60 -14.45 -0.29
N LEU A 67 -5.46 -13.78 0.86
CA LEU A 67 -4.18 -13.21 1.31
C LEU A 67 -3.15 -14.31 1.63
N ARG A 68 -3.57 -15.43 2.23
CA ARG A 68 -2.68 -16.57 2.47
C ARG A 68 -2.18 -17.17 1.16
N GLU A 69 -3.06 -17.35 0.18
CA GLU A 69 -2.70 -17.80 -1.17
C GLU A 69 -1.73 -16.81 -1.84
N ALA A 70 -2.03 -15.51 -1.79
CA ALA A 70 -1.19 -14.48 -2.39
C ALA A 70 0.22 -14.41 -1.78
N LEU A 71 0.36 -14.58 -0.45
CA LEU A 71 1.67 -14.69 0.19
C LEU A 71 2.45 -15.91 -0.33
N GLN A 72 1.79 -17.06 -0.49
CA GLN A 72 2.44 -18.25 -1.04
C GLN A 72 2.89 -18.04 -2.48
N VAL A 73 2.08 -17.37 -3.31
CA VAL A 73 2.45 -17.02 -4.68
C VAL A 73 3.69 -16.10 -4.67
N CYS A 74 3.65 -15.00 -3.92
CA CYS A 74 4.80 -14.07 -3.82
C CYS A 74 6.06 -14.81 -3.33
N GLN A 75 5.95 -15.69 -2.34
CA GLN A 75 7.08 -16.46 -1.79
C GLN A 75 7.77 -17.36 -2.84
N ARG A 76 7.07 -17.81 -3.88
CA ARG A 76 7.68 -18.61 -4.97
C ARG A 76 8.62 -17.78 -5.85
N PHE A 77 8.35 -16.48 -5.96
CA PHE A 77 9.13 -15.53 -6.76
C PHE A 77 10.20 -14.79 -5.95
N ARG A 78 10.08 -14.78 -4.61
CA ARG A 78 11.12 -14.24 -3.74
C ARG A 78 12.39 -15.09 -3.80
N LYS A 79 13.54 -14.43 -3.63
CA LYS A 79 14.83 -15.12 -3.56
C LYS A 79 14.82 -16.14 -2.43
N LYS A 80 15.09 -17.40 -2.76
CA LYS A 80 15.22 -18.46 -1.76
C LYS A 80 16.55 -18.25 -1.03
N THR A 81 16.55 -17.56 0.09
CA THR A 81 17.71 -17.54 0.98
C THR A 81 17.96 -18.98 1.43
N GLY A 82 19.02 -19.61 0.92
CA GLY A 82 19.42 -20.93 1.41
C GLY A 82 19.71 -20.82 2.90
N LEU A 83 19.34 -21.84 3.69
CA LEU A 83 19.58 -21.91 5.14
C LEU A 83 21.04 -21.59 5.54
N MET A 84 21.99 -21.75 4.61
CA MET A 84 23.42 -21.46 4.78
C MET A 84 23.79 -19.96 4.62
N GLU A 85 23.08 -19.20 3.78
CA GLU A 85 23.36 -17.76 3.55
C GLU A 85 22.77 -16.86 4.66
N SER A 86 21.75 -17.34 5.39
CA SER A 86 21.10 -16.58 6.46
C SER A 86 22.01 -16.30 7.65
N LEU A 87 23.06 -17.10 7.88
CA LEU A 87 24.05 -16.86 8.92
C LEU A 87 25.12 -15.86 8.48
N ALA A 88 25.44 -15.81 7.18
CA ALA A 88 26.40 -14.85 6.62
C ALA A 88 25.82 -13.42 6.52
N ASN A 89 24.55 -13.30 6.12
CA ASN A 89 23.85 -12.01 5.99
C ASN A 89 23.52 -11.33 7.32
N LEU A 90 23.59 -12.05 8.44
CA LEU A 90 23.39 -11.48 9.78
C LEU A 90 24.61 -10.66 10.26
N TRP A 91 25.80 -10.97 9.74
CA TRP A 91 27.08 -10.36 10.16
C TRP A 91 27.71 -9.46 9.09
N TYR A 92 27.44 -9.70 7.81
CA TYR A 92 27.87 -8.83 6.71
C TYR A 92 26.67 -8.56 5.79
N ARG A 93 26.23 -7.30 5.75
CA ARG A 93 25.39 -6.76 4.66
C ARG A 93 26.19 -6.86 3.36
N GLN A 94 26.12 -8.00 2.68
CA GLN A 94 26.63 -8.12 1.32
C GLN A 94 25.68 -7.39 0.35
N PRO A 95 26.20 -6.79 -0.73
CA PRO A 95 25.46 -5.87 -1.57
C PRO A 95 24.40 -6.59 -2.39
N ALA A 96 23.42 -5.82 -2.86
CA ALA A 96 22.30 -6.23 -3.69
C ALA A 96 22.71 -6.64 -5.13
N ASP A 97 23.88 -7.27 -5.32
CA ASP A 97 24.52 -7.47 -6.62
C ASP A 97 23.88 -8.58 -7.49
N ASN A 98 22.87 -9.30 -7.00
CA ASN A 98 22.22 -10.39 -7.74
C ASN A 98 20.74 -10.56 -7.36
N LEU A 99 19.94 -9.49 -7.46
CA LEU A 99 18.49 -9.57 -7.39
C LEU A 99 17.90 -9.26 -8.76
N THR A 100 17.05 -10.16 -9.25
CA THR A 100 16.24 -9.89 -10.44
C THR A 100 15.10 -8.91 -10.09
N GLU A 101 14.59 -8.19 -11.09
CA GLU A 101 13.44 -7.31 -10.88
C GLU A 101 12.22 -8.09 -10.37
N GLU A 102 11.99 -9.30 -10.87
CA GLU A 102 10.89 -10.15 -10.40
C GLU A 102 11.03 -10.45 -8.90
N GLU A 103 12.24 -10.71 -8.42
CA GLU A 103 12.49 -10.91 -6.98
C GLU A 103 12.25 -9.62 -6.18
N MET A 104 12.71 -8.46 -6.68
CA MET A 104 12.44 -7.16 -6.03
C MET A 104 10.93 -6.89 -5.91
N HIS A 105 10.21 -7.05 -7.02
CA HIS A 105 8.76 -6.88 -7.06
C HIS A 105 8.04 -7.91 -6.17
N ALA A 106 8.57 -9.14 -6.05
CA ALA A 106 8.01 -10.16 -5.17
C ALA A 106 8.20 -9.82 -3.68
N GLU A 107 9.34 -9.26 -3.30
CA GLU A 107 9.59 -8.74 -1.94
C GLU A 107 8.58 -7.64 -1.60
N LEU A 108 8.39 -6.67 -2.50
CA LEU A 108 7.43 -5.58 -2.34
C LEU A 108 5.99 -6.10 -2.24
N CYS A 109 5.55 -6.97 -3.16
CA CYS A 109 4.20 -7.54 -3.14
C CYS A 109 3.97 -8.36 -1.86
N TYR A 110 4.97 -9.12 -1.41
CA TYR A 110 4.87 -9.87 -0.16
C TYR A 110 4.71 -8.95 1.05
N ALA A 111 5.47 -7.84 1.11
CA ALA A 111 5.36 -6.85 2.18
C ALA A 111 3.95 -6.23 2.24
N GLU A 112 3.36 -5.90 1.09
CA GLU A 112 2.01 -5.35 0.96
C GLU A 112 0.93 -6.34 1.41
N VAL A 113 0.95 -7.56 0.88
CA VAL A 113 -0.02 -8.59 1.24
C VAL A 113 0.10 -8.96 2.72
N LEU A 114 1.32 -8.97 3.27
CA LEU A 114 1.55 -9.22 4.68
C LEU A 114 0.95 -8.11 5.55
N LEU A 115 1.05 -6.86 5.13
CA LEU A 115 0.46 -5.71 5.81
C LEU A 115 -1.07 -5.79 5.82
N GLN A 116 -1.69 -6.07 4.67
CA GLN A 116 -3.14 -6.25 4.57
C GLN A 116 -3.64 -7.39 5.45
N LYS A 117 -2.91 -8.51 5.47
CA LYS A 117 -3.20 -9.63 6.36
C LYS A 117 -3.06 -9.28 7.84
N ALA A 118 -2.06 -8.47 8.19
CA ALA A 118 -1.89 -7.99 9.55
C ALA A 118 -3.08 -7.12 9.96
N ALA A 119 -3.52 -6.20 9.09
CA ALA A 119 -4.67 -5.34 9.31
C ALA A 119 -5.95 -6.15 9.58
N LEU A 120 -6.27 -7.14 8.74
CA LEU A 120 -7.43 -8.02 8.98
C LEU A 120 -7.31 -8.85 10.26
N THR A 121 -6.09 -9.22 10.68
CA THR A 121 -5.86 -9.94 11.94
C THR A 121 -6.16 -9.07 13.17
N PHE A 122 -6.10 -7.73 13.07
CA PHE A 122 -6.51 -6.85 14.17
C PHE A 122 -8.03 -6.74 14.33
N LEU A 123 -8.79 -7.08 13.28
CA LEU A 123 -10.24 -7.15 13.35
C LEU A 123 -10.72 -8.43 14.04
N ASP A 124 -9.84 -9.44 14.18
CA ASP A 124 -10.04 -10.56 15.09
C ASP A 124 -9.79 -10.03 16.52
N GLU A 125 -10.87 -9.86 17.31
CA GLU A 125 -10.90 -9.24 18.64
C GLU A 125 -10.09 -9.99 19.73
N SER A 126 -9.22 -10.92 19.34
CA SER A 126 -8.39 -11.70 20.24
C SER A 126 -7.05 -11.02 20.56
N ILE A 127 -6.61 -11.13 21.82
CA ILE A 127 -5.27 -10.66 22.28
C ILE A 127 -4.15 -11.34 21.47
N ILE A 128 -4.34 -12.62 21.12
CA ILE A 128 -3.42 -13.37 20.27
C ILE A 128 -3.40 -12.79 18.85
N GLY A 129 -4.54 -12.39 18.32
CA GLY A 129 -4.68 -11.65 17.06
C GLY A 129 -3.86 -10.35 17.09
N PHE A 130 -4.01 -9.55 18.14
CA PHE A 130 -3.27 -8.29 18.31
C PHE A 130 -1.74 -8.49 18.30
N ILE A 131 -1.22 -9.46 19.06
CA ILE A 131 0.23 -9.75 19.09
C ILE A 131 0.71 -10.24 17.72
N LYS A 132 -0.02 -11.17 17.10
CA LYS A 132 0.31 -11.72 15.77
C LYS A 132 0.23 -10.67 14.68
N GLY A 133 -0.69 -9.71 14.79
CA GLY A 133 -0.83 -8.56 13.90
C GLY A 133 0.37 -7.63 14.01
N GLY A 134 0.74 -7.24 15.24
CA GLY A 134 1.90 -6.37 15.50
C GLY A 134 3.21 -6.94 14.96
N MET A 135 3.46 -8.24 15.15
CA MET A 135 4.64 -8.91 14.59
C MET A 135 4.65 -8.94 13.06
N LYS A 136 3.49 -9.01 12.40
CA LYS A 136 3.40 -8.96 10.93
C LYS A 136 3.61 -7.56 10.39
N ILE A 137 3.07 -6.54 11.08
CA ILE A 137 3.36 -5.13 10.76
C ILE A 137 4.86 -4.87 10.83
N ARG A 138 5.53 -5.36 11.87
CA ARG A 138 7.00 -5.28 12.00
C ARG A 138 7.71 -5.91 10.81
N HIS A 139 7.36 -7.14 10.49
CA HIS A 139 8.01 -7.86 9.40
C HIS A 139 7.76 -7.15 8.07
N SER A 140 6.54 -6.67 7.80
CA SER A 140 6.23 -5.87 6.62
C SER A 140 7.09 -4.59 6.55
N TYR A 141 7.22 -3.85 7.66
CA TYR A 141 8.08 -2.66 7.71
C TYR A 141 9.54 -2.98 7.38
N GLN A 142 10.09 -4.06 7.92
CA GLN A 142 11.47 -4.49 7.62
C GLN A 142 11.63 -4.81 6.13
N LEU A 143 10.69 -5.54 5.53
CA LEU A 143 10.71 -5.83 4.09
C LEU A 143 10.67 -4.55 3.24
N TYR A 144 9.88 -3.54 3.64
CA TYR A 144 9.91 -2.25 2.95
C TYR A 144 11.25 -1.53 3.10
N LYS A 145 11.90 -1.61 4.27
CA LYS A 145 13.25 -1.06 4.47
C LYS A 145 14.28 -1.76 3.59
N ASP A 146 14.15 -3.07 3.41
CA ASP A 146 15.00 -3.84 2.50
C ASP A 146 14.74 -3.41 1.05
N CYS A 147 13.47 -3.26 0.64
CA CYS A 147 13.12 -2.75 -0.69
C CYS A 147 13.65 -1.33 -0.94
N GLN A 148 13.61 -0.45 0.08
CA GLN A 148 14.20 0.89 0.01
C GLN A 148 15.72 0.85 -0.13
N ALA A 149 16.39 -0.13 0.48
CA ALA A 149 17.82 -0.33 0.29
C ALA A 149 18.12 -0.82 -1.14
N MET A 150 17.31 -1.74 -1.68
CA MET A 150 17.43 -2.22 -3.06
C MET A 150 17.28 -1.06 -4.06
N GLU A 151 16.28 -0.20 -3.89
CA GLU A 151 16.05 0.98 -4.76
C GLU A 151 17.29 1.90 -4.81
N LYS A 152 18.00 2.08 -3.70
CA LYS A 152 19.19 2.94 -3.63
C LYS A 152 20.36 2.36 -4.41
N VAL A 153 20.55 1.03 -4.39
CA VAL A 153 21.61 0.36 -5.14
C VAL A 153 21.32 0.40 -6.65
N THR A 154 20.07 0.18 -7.04
CA THR A 154 19.68 0.19 -8.46
C THR A 154 19.70 1.59 -9.09
N LYS A 155 19.60 2.67 -8.32
CA LYS A 155 19.70 4.05 -8.83
C LYS A 155 21.04 4.39 -9.49
N ASP A 156 22.11 3.70 -9.10
CA ASP A 156 23.46 3.94 -9.63
C ASP A 156 23.73 3.15 -10.93
N GLU A 157 22.89 2.18 -11.27
CA GLU A 157 22.99 1.37 -12.50
C GLU A 157 21.87 1.74 -13.48
N GLU A 158 22.11 2.75 -14.34
CA GLU A 158 21.14 3.20 -15.34
C GLU A 158 20.70 2.08 -16.29
N LYS A 159 19.56 1.46 -15.97
CA LYS A 159 18.56 0.96 -16.92
C LYS A 159 17.18 1.28 -16.33
N GLN A 160 16.63 2.47 -16.62
CA GLN A 160 15.22 2.76 -16.37
C GLN A 160 14.34 1.86 -17.25
N ARG A 161 14.14 0.61 -16.81
CA ARG A 161 13.14 -0.29 -17.36
C ARG A 161 11.78 0.15 -16.85
N SER A 162 10.75 -0.03 -17.68
CA SER A 162 9.37 0.45 -17.46
C SER A 162 8.74 -0.07 -16.16
N THR A 163 9.24 -1.18 -15.61
CA THR A 163 8.77 -1.85 -14.38
C THR A 163 9.25 -1.15 -13.11
N HIS A 164 10.46 -0.57 -13.12
CA HIS A 164 11.10 0.01 -11.92
C HIS A 164 10.30 1.18 -11.32
N ILE A 165 9.59 1.96 -12.15
CA ILE A 165 8.69 3.02 -11.68
C ILE A 165 7.60 2.47 -10.74
N HIS A 166 7.11 1.26 -11.00
CA HIS A 166 6.10 0.60 -10.17
C HIS A 166 6.69 0.09 -8.85
N PHE A 167 7.92 -0.41 -8.87
CA PHE A 167 8.64 -0.80 -7.66
C PHE A 167 8.88 0.42 -6.77
N ARG A 168 9.54 1.45 -7.31
CA ARG A 168 9.84 2.71 -6.61
C ARG A 168 8.59 3.35 -6.03
N GLY A 169 7.53 3.44 -6.82
CA GLY A 169 6.25 3.97 -6.36
C GLY A 169 5.65 3.20 -5.18
N GLY A 170 5.76 1.87 -5.19
CA GLY A 170 5.31 1.03 -4.07
C GLY A 170 6.20 1.14 -2.82
N VAL A 171 7.52 1.27 -2.99
CA VAL A 171 8.46 1.52 -1.90
C VAL A 171 8.15 2.85 -1.22
N SER A 172 8.06 3.94 -1.98
CA SER A 172 7.70 5.26 -1.47
C SER A 172 6.32 5.27 -0.80
N MET A 173 5.32 4.60 -1.39
CA MET A 173 4.00 4.44 -0.77
C MET A 173 4.08 3.76 0.60
N GLY A 174 4.76 2.62 0.70
CA GLY A 174 4.86 1.86 1.94
C GLY A 174 5.69 2.54 3.01
N ILE A 175 6.91 2.97 2.66
CA ILE A 175 7.81 3.69 3.59
C ILE A 175 7.16 4.98 4.09
N GLY A 176 6.53 5.73 3.18
CA GLY A 176 5.83 6.96 3.51
C GLY A 176 4.68 6.71 4.49
N SER A 177 3.85 5.69 4.21
CA SER A 177 2.75 5.29 5.09
C SER A 177 3.22 4.84 6.48
N PHE A 178 4.28 4.03 6.56
CA PHE A 178 4.82 3.58 7.84
C PHE A 178 5.38 4.74 8.68
N ASN A 179 6.20 5.60 8.07
CA ASN A 179 6.78 6.75 8.77
C ASN A 179 5.70 7.69 9.29
N LEU A 180 4.70 7.96 8.45
CA LEU A 180 3.56 8.79 8.82
C LEU A 180 2.76 8.16 9.97
N MET A 181 2.35 6.90 9.84
CA MET A 181 1.58 6.20 10.88
C MET A 181 2.32 6.11 12.21
N LEU A 182 3.62 5.80 12.19
CA LEU A 182 4.45 5.76 13.40
C LEU A 182 4.58 7.15 14.04
N SER A 183 4.66 8.23 13.24
CA SER A 183 4.73 9.61 13.74
C SER A 183 3.46 10.07 14.47
N LEU A 184 2.34 9.35 14.29
CA LEU A 184 1.06 9.64 14.94
C LEU A 184 0.93 8.95 16.30
N LEU A 185 1.80 8.00 16.62
CA LEU A 185 1.76 7.29 17.90
C LEU A 185 2.17 8.23 19.04
N PRO A 186 1.52 8.13 20.21
CA PRO A 186 1.96 8.86 21.40
C PRO A 186 3.41 8.55 21.75
N SER A 187 4.16 9.52 22.27
CA SER A 187 5.61 9.43 22.55
C SER A 187 6.03 8.24 23.42
N ARG A 188 5.13 7.73 24.28
CA ARG A 188 5.38 6.51 25.07
C ARG A 188 5.32 5.26 24.22
N VAL A 189 4.36 5.17 23.30
CA VAL A 189 4.20 4.04 22.38
C VAL A 189 5.32 4.09 21.33
N LEU A 190 5.62 5.27 20.79
CA LEU A 190 6.71 5.45 19.83
C LEU A 190 8.05 4.97 20.39
N ARG A 191 8.41 5.35 21.62
CA ARG A 191 9.64 4.88 22.28
C ARG A 191 9.72 3.35 22.41
N LEU A 192 8.59 2.68 22.68
CA LEU A 192 8.54 1.22 22.71
C LEU A 192 8.77 0.63 21.31
N MET A 193 8.20 1.26 20.28
CA MET A 193 8.39 0.85 18.90
C MET A 193 9.84 1.11 18.42
N GLU A 194 10.45 2.23 18.83
CA GLU A 194 11.87 2.57 18.57
C GLU A 194 12.83 1.59 19.22
N PHE A 195 12.57 1.17 20.46
CA PHE A 195 13.31 0.09 21.11
C PHE A 195 13.22 -1.21 20.30
N LEU A 196 12.06 -1.48 19.71
CA LEU A 196 11.88 -2.62 18.82
C LEU A 196 12.57 -2.38 17.45
N GLY A 197 12.97 -1.16 17.08
CA GLY A 197 13.63 -0.85 15.81
C GLY A 197 12.70 -0.25 14.75
N PHE A 198 11.56 0.31 15.16
CA PHE A 198 10.72 1.16 14.32
C PHE A 198 11.02 2.62 14.60
N SER A 199 11.28 3.42 13.57
CA SER A 199 11.24 4.88 13.71
C SER A 199 10.27 5.46 12.70
N GLY A 200 9.60 6.53 13.10
CA GLY A 200 8.66 7.26 12.26
C GLY A 200 8.99 8.73 12.26
N ASP A 201 9.25 9.27 11.07
CA ASP A 201 9.40 10.70 10.86
C ASP A 201 8.29 11.21 9.95
N ARG A 202 7.52 12.20 10.42
CA ARG A 202 6.38 12.72 9.68
C ARG A 202 6.78 13.34 8.34
N GLU A 203 7.86 14.13 8.32
CA GLU A 203 8.29 14.85 7.12
C GLU A 203 8.83 13.88 6.08
N VAL A 204 9.58 12.86 6.51
CA VAL A 204 9.98 11.74 5.63
C VAL A 204 8.73 11.03 5.11
N GLY A 205 7.76 10.76 5.98
CA GLY A 205 6.49 10.13 5.62
C GLY A 205 5.74 10.87 4.52
N LEU A 206 5.57 12.18 4.69
CA LEU A 206 4.89 13.05 3.73
C LEU A 206 5.69 13.20 2.44
N SER A 207 7.01 13.34 2.51
CA SER A 207 7.88 13.46 1.34
C SER A 207 7.85 12.21 0.47
N GLU A 208 7.96 11.02 1.06
CA GLU A 208 7.89 9.74 0.33
C GLU A 208 6.50 9.52 -0.27
N LEU A 209 5.42 9.82 0.46
CA LEU A 209 4.06 9.71 -0.10
C LEU A 209 3.85 10.65 -1.29
N ARG A 210 4.37 11.88 -1.24
CA ARG A 210 4.31 12.82 -2.37
C ARG A 210 5.07 12.28 -3.57
N GLU A 211 6.28 11.76 -3.39
CA GLU A 211 7.04 11.12 -4.47
C GLU A 211 6.32 9.90 -5.05
N GLY A 212 5.69 9.09 -4.20
CA GLY A 212 4.86 7.98 -4.63
C GLY A 212 3.63 8.40 -5.43
N ALA A 213 3.10 9.60 -5.19
CA ALA A 213 1.91 10.14 -5.86
C ALA A 213 2.20 10.85 -7.19
N THR A 214 3.41 11.41 -7.40
CA THR A 214 3.75 12.20 -8.60
C THR A 214 3.94 11.36 -9.86
N THR A 215 4.40 10.11 -9.71
CA THR A 215 4.72 9.24 -10.84
C THR A 215 3.48 8.43 -11.27
N ASN A 216 3.34 8.09 -12.55
CA ASN A 216 2.24 7.24 -13.04
C ASN A 216 2.54 5.75 -12.80
N ASN A 217 2.53 5.37 -11.52
CA ASN A 217 2.81 4.02 -11.06
C ASN A 217 1.54 3.33 -10.53
N LEU A 218 1.63 2.05 -10.17
CA LEU A 218 0.44 1.27 -9.78
C LEU A 218 -0.08 1.65 -8.38
N ARG A 219 0.78 2.19 -7.51
CA ARG A 219 0.47 2.59 -6.13
C ARG A 219 0.22 4.09 -5.97
N SER A 220 0.31 4.91 -7.02
CA SER A 220 0.18 6.37 -6.91
C SER A 220 -1.11 6.80 -6.25
N ILE A 221 -2.22 6.16 -6.62
CA ILE A 221 -3.51 6.45 -6.00
C ILE A 221 -3.49 6.12 -4.51
N LEU A 222 -2.86 5.03 -4.08
CA LEU A 222 -2.78 4.69 -2.66
C LEU A 222 -1.98 5.74 -1.90
N SER A 223 -0.87 6.25 -2.46
CA SER A 223 -0.13 7.36 -1.87
C SER A 223 -0.99 8.63 -1.76
N THR A 224 -1.73 8.97 -2.81
CA THR A 224 -2.69 10.08 -2.81
C THR A 224 -3.76 9.89 -1.73
N LEU A 225 -4.38 8.72 -1.66
CA LEU A 225 -5.43 8.41 -0.68
C LEU A 225 -4.88 8.50 0.75
N THR A 226 -3.66 8.01 1.01
CA THR A 226 -3.02 8.14 2.33
C THR A 226 -2.79 9.59 2.71
N LEU A 227 -2.30 10.43 1.79
CA LEU A 227 -2.15 11.87 2.02
C LEU A 227 -3.49 12.55 2.31
N LEU A 228 -4.52 12.25 1.51
CA LEU A 228 -5.87 12.80 1.69
C LEU A 228 -6.46 12.37 3.04
N MET A 229 -6.34 11.09 3.42
CA MET A 229 -6.81 10.61 4.71
C MET A 229 -6.10 11.31 5.87
N PHE A 230 -4.79 11.48 5.76
CA PHE A 230 -4.02 12.19 6.78
C PHE A 230 -4.48 13.65 6.93
N GLN A 231 -4.54 14.40 5.83
CA GLN A 231 -4.86 15.83 5.89
C GLN A 231 -6.34 16.10 6.22
N LEU A 232 -7.28 15.37 5.62
CA LEU A 232 -8.71 15.68 5.71
C LEU A 232 -9.41 15.05 6.93
N TYR A 233 -8.79 14.04 7.54
CA TYR A 233 -9.37 13.32 8.69
C TYR A 233 -8.43 13.32 9.88
N ILE A 234 -7.24 12.74 9.76
CA ILE A 234 -6.36 12.53 10.93
C ILE A 234 -5.93 13.86 11.55
N THR A 235 -5.44 14.81 10.74
CA THR A 235 -5.05 16.13 11.21
C THR A 235 -6.21 16.89 11.85
N VAL A 236 -7.41 16.78 11.28
CA VAL A 236 -8.63 17.42 11.79
C VAL A 236 -9.05 16.81 13.13
N ILE A 237 -9.05 15.48 13.24
CA ILE A 237 -9.44 14.75 14.46
C ILE A 237 -8.45 15.02 15.60
N LEU A 238 -7.15 15.02 15.29
CA LEU A 238 -6.11 15.24 16.29
C LEU A 238 -5.88 16.72 16.61
N GLY A 239 -6.38 17.64 15.78
CA GLY A 239 -6.16 19.09 15.92
C GLY A 239 -4.69 19.49 15.80
N THR A 240 -3.89 18.72 15.04
CA THR A 240 -2.43 18.78 15.08
C THR A 240 -1.77 19.74 14.07
N ALA A 241 -2.50 20.20 13.06
CA ALA A 241 -1.98 21.11 12.03
C ALA A 241 -3.10 21.76 11.21
N ASP A 242 -2.76 22.79 10.44
CA ASP A 242 -3.63 23.35 9.41
C ASP A 242 -3.72 22.38 8.22
N VAL A 243 -4.95 22.18 7.73
CA VAL A 243 -5.21 21.31 6.58
C VAL A 243 -4.80 22.03 5.30
N ASN A 244 -3.89 21.44 4.52
CA ASN A 244 -3.54 21.98 3.20
C ASN A 244 -4.58 21.55 2.14
N LEU A 245 -5.74 22.19 2.16
CA LEU A 245 -6.85 21.89 1.23
C LEU A 245 -6.46 22.09 -0.24
N SER A 246 -5.56 23.05 -0.53
CA SER A 246 -5.08 23.29 -1.91
C SER A 246 -4.27 22.10 -2.44
N GLU A 247 -3.42 21.50 -1.60
CA GLU A 247 -2.69 20.29 -1.97
C GLU A 247 -3.65 19.10 -2.16
N CYS A 248 -4.63 18.94 -1.27
CA CYS A 248 -5.64 17.89 -1.39
C CYS A 248 -6.39 17.95 -2.73
N GLU A 249 -6.82 19.14 -3.15
CA GLU A 249 -7.50 19.33 -4.44
C GLU A 249 -6.58 19.05 -5.63
N ALA A 250 -5.33 19.53 -5.59
CA ALA A 250 -4.36 19.29 -6.66
C ALA A 250 -4.06 17.79 -6.82
N LEU A 251 -3.96 17.05 -5.72
CA LEU A 251 -3.74 15.60 -5.72
C LEU A 251 -4.96 14.83 -6.25
N LEU A 252 -6.18 15.26 -5.90
CA LEU A 252 -7.40 14.55 -6.27
C LEU A 252 -7.86 14.83 -7.71
N LYS A 253 -7.62 16.05 -8.22
CA LYS A 253 -8.13 16.53 -9.52
C LYS A 253 -7.88 15.57 -10.70
N PRO A 254 -6.66 15.03 -10.93
CA PRO A 254 -6.43 14.11 -12.05
C PRO A 254 -7.27 12.84 -11.98
N TYR A 255 -7.58 12.37 -10.76
CA TYR A 255 -8.43 11.20 -10.56
C TYR A 255 -9.92 11.52 -10.75
N CYS A 256 -10.39 12.71 -10.37
CA CYS A 256 -11.75 13.16 -10.67
C CYS A 256 -11.98 13.27 -12.19
N GLU A 257 -11.01 13.81 -12.94
CA GLU A 257 -11.10 13.93 -14.39
C GLU A 257 -11.12 12.55 -15.07
N LYS A 258 -10.34 11.60 -14.56
CA LYS A 258 -10.24 10.24 -15.11
C LYS A 258 -11.40 9.33 -14.67
N PHE A 259 -11.94 9.54 -13.47
CA PHE A 259 -12.95 8.70 -12.82
C PHE A 259 -14.09 9.56 -12.27
N PRO A 260 -14.85 10.25 -13.14
CA PRO A 260 -15.83 11.26 -12.71
C PRO A 260 -16.98 10.70 -11.86
N ASN A 261 -17.26 9.39 -11.99
CA ASN A 261 -18.29 8.69 -11.23
C ASN A 261 -17.72 7.78 -10.14
N GLY A 262 -16.41 7.86 -9.86
CA GLY A 262 -15.74 6.99 -8.91
C GLY A 262 -16.16 7.32 -7.47
N ALA A 263 -16.60 6.33 -6.70
CA ALA A 263 -17.11 6.55 -5.34
C ALA A 263 -16.05 7.19 -4.43
N LEU A 264 -14.79 6.77 -4.55
CA LEU A 264 -13.67 7.37 -3.81
C LEU A 264 -13.46 8.85 -4.18
N MET A 265 -13.63 9.22 -5.45
CA MET A 265 -13.43 10.60 -5.90
C MET A 265 -14.53 11.50 -5.33
N HIS A 266 -15.79 11.04 -5.37
CA HIS A 266 -16.89 11.73 -4.72
C HIS A 266 -16.69 11.86 -3.21
N PHE A 267 -16.29 10.80 -2.53
CA PHE A 267 -16.03 10.80 -1.09
C PHE A 267 -15.02 11.89 -0.69
N PHE A 268 -13.86 11.93 -1.34
CA PHE A 268 -12.83 12.93 -1.02
C PHE A 268 -13.21 14.35 -1.49
N SER A 269 -13.89 14.49 -2.63
CA SER A 269 -14.35 15.79 -3.14
C SER A 269 -15.39 16.41 -2.22
N ALA A 270 -16.37 15.62 -1.76
CA ALA A 270 -17.36 16.03 -0.77
C ALA A 270 -16.69 16.42 0.55
N ARG A 271 -15.70 15.65 1.01
CA ARG A 271 -14.96 15.98 2.23
C ARG A 271 -14.20 17.30 2.12
N ILE A 272 -13.53 17.56 1.00
CA ILE A 272 -12.86 18.84 0.75
C ILE A 272 -13.87 19.99 0.74
N ALA A 273 -15.02 19.83 0.07
CA ALA A 273 -16.06 20.84 0.01
C ALA A 273 -16.61 21.18 1.41
N VAL A 274 -16.85 20.17 2.25
CA VAL A 274 -17.27 20.34 3.66
C VAL A 274 -16.24 21.17 4.44
N LEU A 275 -14.95 20.86 4.32
CA LEU A 275 -13.89 21.58 5.03
C LEU A 275 -13.68 23.03 4.52
N LYS A 276 -14.10 23.32 3.28
CA LYS A 276 -14.17 24.69 2.75
C LYS A 276 -15.44 25.46 3.16
N GLY A 277 -16.38 24.81 3.84
CA GLY A 277 -17.69 25.38 4.15
C GLY A 277 -18.65 25.44 2.95
N ASN A 278 -18.37 24.72 1.86
CA ASN A 278 -19.23 24.67 0.67
C ASN A 278 -20.22 23.51 0.75
N PHE A 279 -21.29 23.69 1.53
CA PHE A 279 -22.28 22.65 1.79
C PHE A 279 -23.26 22.41 0.62
N THR A 280 -23.43 23.36 -0.30
CA THR A 280 -24.34 23.23 -1.45
C THR A 280 -23.83 22.24 -2.49
N PHE A 281 -22.51 22.07 -2.62
CA PHE A 281 -21.90 21.04 -3.47
C PHE A 281 -22.23 19.62 -2.98
N VAL A 282 -22.35 19.43 -1.66
CA VAL A 282 -22.59 18.12 -1.03
C VAL A 282 -24.02 17.64 -1.26
N SER A 283 -25.00 18.55 -1.29
CA SER A 283 -26.43 18.24 -1.45
C SER A 283 -26.87 17.93 -2.89
N THR A 284 -25.97 18.05 -3.87
CA THR A 284 -26.32 17.82 -5.30
C THR A 284 -25.84 16.48 -5.83
N HIS A 285 -25.04 15.75 -5.05
CA HIS A 285 -24.60 14.39 -5.33
C HIS A 285 -25.38 13.41 -4.43
N ASP A 286 -26.71 13.53 -4.41
CA ASP A 286 -27.56 12.50 -3.83
C ASP A 286 -27.48 11.24 -4.72
N VAL A 287 -27.28 10.12 -4.03
CA VAL A 287 -27.01 8.75 -4.50
C VAL A 287 -27.96 8.27 -5.60
#